data_AF-A0A7S2V7N2-F1
#
_entry.id   AF-A0A7S2V7N2-F1
#
_cell.length_a   1.000
_cell.length_b   1.000
_cell.length_c   1.000
_cell.angle_alpha   90.00
_cell.angle_beta   90.00
_cell.angle_gamma   90.00
#
_symmetry.space_group_name_H-M   'P 1'
#
loop_
_entity.id
_entity.type
_entity.pdbx_description
1 polymer ?
#
loop_
_entity_poly.entity_id
_entity_poly.type
_entity_poly.pdbx_seq_one_letter_code
_entity_poly.pdbx_strand_id
1 'polypeptide(L)'
;MNMTSSTHQQQQQHVGPQSVFCKPISSRSPKDEDTEALAGFLLSLKHRSVTPEPHHPLNDPVSPRADETSQPDMSHYPTSDSRTQSPFQNVSASSSTVTETTPPQSPVVSSSSSALQDSEIDLEALIGDSKLVLMKDRDLVPDPLFAAMAQMKPCRLQHADRVGCYKNRELGFVGMCCMHCGGQPGFGRYYPNSVRSLAQTTTSQTILKHIGGKCRFAPPEIREAILELQRQQAVREGLPTGRPRYGSRKIFFQRVWQRLHDLDVEEGSEAQGSISASSSKASDEEMASLHSEDEEVCAANGKRKSDASFEGSMPYRKRAKSHDSQDSFPTQVSNV
;
A
#
# COMPACT_ATOMS: atom_id res chain seq x y z
N MET A 1 0.97 -37.79 54.11
CA MET A 1 -0.31 -38.46 53.82
C MET A 1 -1.41 -37.43 53.90
N ASN A 2 -1.99 -37.03 52.77
CA ASN A 2 -3.40 -36.68 52.60
C ASN A 2 -3.61 -36.29 51.14
N MET A 3 -4.29 -37.20 50.44
CA MET A 3 -4.74 -37.06 49.07
C MET A 3 -6.15 -36.48 49.10
N THR A 4 -6.41 -35.44 48.33
CA THR A 4 -7.76 -35.02 47.98
C THR A 4 -7.83 -34.78 46.48
N SER A 5 -8.24 -35.83 45.77
CA SER A 5 -8.61 -35.82 44.36
C SER A 5 -9.98 -35.14 44.21
N SER A 6 -10.06 -34.07 43.42
CA SER A 6 -11.33 -33.44 43.06
C SER A 6 -11.63 -33.71 41.59
N THR A 7 -12.62 -34.57 41.36
CA THR A 7 -13.11 -35.01 40.06
C THR A 7 -14.07 -33.96 39.51
N HIS A 8 -13.69 -33.24 38.45
CA HIS A 8 -14.57 -32.30 37.77
C HIS A 8 -15.21 -32.99 36.56
N GLN A 9 -16.52 -33.23 36.67
CA GLN A 9 -17.34 -33.91 35.68
C GLN A 9 -17.86 -32.88 34.67
N GLN A 10 -17.30 -32.87 33.46
CA GLN A 10 -17.69 -31.96 32.38
C GLN A 10 -18.86 -32.53 31.58
N GLN A 11 -19.99 -31.82 31.64
CA GLN A 11 -21.25 -32.17 30.98
C GLN A 11 -21.17 -31.80 29.49
N GLN A 12 -21.20 -32.81 28.61
CA GLN A 12 -21.29 -32.63 27.16
C GLN A 12 -22.74 -32.33 26.76
N GLN A 13 -22.99 -31.17 26.17
CA GLN A 13 -24.26 -30.85 25.51
C GLN A 13 -24.13 -31.17 24.02
N HIS A 14 -24.90 -32.16 23.57
CA HIS A 14 -25.12 -32.49 22.16
C HIS A 14 -25.99 -31.42 21.50
N VAL A 15 -25.47 -30.74 20.48
CA VAL A 15 -26.25 -29.87 19.58
C VAL A 15 -26.38 -30.61 18.24
N GLY A 16 -27.61 -31.00 17.89
CA GLY A 16 -27.90 -31.76 16.67
C GLY A 16 -27.75 -30.92 15.39
N PRO A 17 -27.48 -31.56 14.23
CA PRO A 17 -27.39 -30.87 12.95
C PRO A 17 -28.80 -30.56 12.41
N GLN A 18 -29.12 -29.28 12.27
CA GLN A 18 -30.27 -28.86 11.46
C GLN A 18 -29.91 -29.00 9.98
N SER A 19 -30.59 -29.91 9.29
CA SER A 19 -30.47 -30.07 7.85
C SER A 19 -31.21 -28.92 7.17
N VAL A 20 -30.45 -28.08 6.47
CA VAL A 20 -31.01 -27.00 5.65
C VAL A 20 -31.12 -27.54 4.23
N PHE A 21 -32.35 -27.80 3.80
CA PHE A 21 -32.68 -28.21 2.43
C PHE A 21 -32.33 -27.07 1.46
N CYS A 22 -31.16 -27.14 0.82
CA CYS A 22 -30.84 -26.30 -0.32
C CYS A 22 -31.64 -26.78 -1.54
N LYS A 23 -32.54 -25.93 -2.03
CA LYS A 23 -33.23 -26.12 -3.33
C LYS A 23 -32.20 -26.01 -4.48
N PRO A 24 -32.32 -26.82 -5.54
CA PRO A 24 -31.44 -26.74 -6.69
C PRO A 24 -31.66 -25.42 -7.45
N ILE A 25 -30.57 -24.66 -7.59
CA ILE A 25 -30.52 -23.47 -8.47
C ILE A 25 -30.46 -23.98 -9.91
N SER A 26 -31.52 -23.66 -10.64
CA SER A 26 -31.65 -23.91 -12.07
C SER A 26 -30.60 -23.09 -12.84
N SER A 27 -29.71 -23.77 -13.55
CA SER A 27 -28.71 -23.20 -14.44
C SER A 27 -29.39 -22.54 -15.64
N ARG A 28 -29.54 -21.21 -15.60
CA ARG A 28 -29.77 -20.40 -16.80
C ARG A 28 -28.44 -19.81 -17.26
N SER A 29 -28.10 -20.06 -18.51
CA SER A 29 -26.93 -19.51 -19.20
C SER A 29 -27.05 -17.98 -19.32
N PRO A 30 -25.97 -17.21 -19.11
CA PRO A 30 -25.98 -15.78 -19.30
C PRO A 30 -25.92 -15.47 -20.79
N LYS A 31 -27.02 -14.92 -21.31
CA LYS A 31 -27.08 -14.28 -22.63
C LYS A 31 -27.17 -12.77 -22.38
N ASP A 32 -26.09 -12.06 -22.68
CA ASP A 32 -25.97 -10.70 -23.24
C ASP A 32 -26.86 -9.52 -22.77
N GLU A 33 -27.75 -9.64 -21.78
CA GLU A 33 -28.68 -8.57 -21.37
C GLU A 33 -28.08 -7.50 -20.44
N ASP A 34 -26.92 -7.73 -19.82
CA ASP A 34 -26.40 -6.83 -18.78
C ASP A 34 -25.64 -5.61 -19.32
N THR A 35 -25.36 -5.55 -20.63
CA THR A 35 -24.59 -4.44 -21.22
C THR A 35 -25.44 -3.18 -21.39
N GLU A 36 -26.75 -3.32 -21.59
CA GLU A 36 -27.66 -2.18 -21.83
C GLU A 36 -28.07 -1.49 -20.53
N ALA A 37 -28.22 -2.25 -19.44
CA ALA A 37 -28.53 -1.69 -18.11
C ALA A 37 -27.38 -0.83 -17.54
N LEU A 38 -26.13 -1.20 -17.84
CA LEU A 38 -24.96 -0.42 -17.41
C LEU A 38 -24.84 0.92 -18.16
N ALA A 39 -25.22 0.94 -19.44
CA ALA A 39 -25.22 2.15 -20.26
C ALA A 39 -26.27 3.17 -19.79
N GLY A 40 -27.45 2.70 -19.36
CA GLY A 40 -28.51 3.55 -18.79
C GLY A 40 -28.08 4.25 -17.49
N PHE A 41 -27.34 3.56 -16.62
CA PHE A 41 -26.87 4.15 -15.36
C PHE A 41 -25.82 5.25 -15.59
N LEU A 42 -24.88 5.06 -16.52
CA LEU A 42 -23.86 6.07 -16.85
C LEU A 42 -24.45 7.34 -17.48
N LEU A 43 -25.55 7.22 -18.23
CA LEU A 43 -26.25 8.39 -18.79
C LEU A 43 -27.03 9.18 -17.72
N SER A 44 -27.55 8.51 -16.68
CA SER A 44 -28.28 9.16 -15.59
C SER A 44 -27.39 10.03 -14.68
N LEU A 45 -26.08 9.73 -14.60
CA LEU A 45 -25.11 10.50 -13.81
C LEU A 45 -24.75 11.87 -14.41
N LYS A 46 -25.16 12.18 -15.65
CA LYS A 46 -24.72 13.40 -16.36
C LYS A 46 -25.60 14.64 -16.15
N HIS A 47 -26.69 14.55 -15.38
CA HIS A 47 -27.65 15.67 -15.21
C HIS A 47 -27.71 16.31 -13.83
N ARG A 48 -26.84 15.96 -12.87
CA ARG A 48 -26.73 16.70 -11.60
C ARG A 48 -25.69 17.82 -11.70
N SER A 49 -25.98 18.83 -12.52
CA SER A 49 -25.29 20.11 -12.48
C SER A 49 -25.78 20.88 -11.24
N VAL A 50 -24.93 20.91 -10.21
CA VAL A 50 -25.09 21.75 -9.03
C VAL A 50 -24.92 23.22 -9.46
N THR A 51 -26.01 23.97 -9.47
CA THR A 51 -26.00 25.43 -9.56
C THR A 51 -25.44 26.02 -8.27
N PRO A 52 -24.36 26.83 -8.30
CA PRO A 52 -23.92 27.57 -7.13
C PRO A 52 -24.90 28.70 -6.83
N GLU A 53 -25.37 28.74 -5.58
CA GLU A 53 -26.23 29.78 -5.03
C GLU A 53 -25.44 31.10 -4.90
N PRO A 54 -26.00 32.26 -5.31
CA PRO A 54 -25.32 33.55 -5.18
C PRO A 54 -25.43 34.08 -3.75
N HIS A 55 -24.33 34.07 -3.01
CA HIS A 55 -24.25 34.74 -1.71
C HIS A 55 -24.19 36.26 -1.88
N HIS A 56 -25.14 36.93 -1.23
CA HIS A 56 -25.22 38.38 -1.03
C HIS A 56 -24.03 38.92 -0.21
N PRO A 57 -23.51 40.12 -0.50
CA PRO A 57 -22.52 40.78 0.34
C PRO A 57 -23.16 41.78 1.31
N LEU A 58 -22.35 42.20 2.29
CA LEU A 58 -22.45 43.42 3.13
C LEU A 58 -23.15 43.29 4.49
N ASN A 59 -22.36 43.22 5.57
CA ASN A 59 -22.05 44.44 6.34
C ASN A 59 -21.01 44.16 7.44
N ASP A 60 -19.95 44.98 7.42
CA ASP A 60 -18.92 45.13 8.44
C ASP A 60 -19.48 45.66 9.77
N PRO A 61 -18.73 45.49 10.87
CA PRO A 61 -18.30 46.69 11.57
C PRO A 61 -16.80 46.70 11.91
N VAL A 62 -16.13 47.72 11.36
CA VAL A 62 -15.20 48.66 12.00
C VAL A 62 -14.63 48.24 13.37
N SER A 63 -13.30 48.03 13.42
CA SER A 63 -12.50 48.43 14.58
C SER A 63 -11.06 48.79 14.21
N PRO A 64 -10.41 49.67 15.00
CA PRO A 64 -9.42 50.60 14.48
C PRO A 64 -7.96 50.21 14.79
N ARG A 65 -7.08 50.77 13.94
CA ARG A 65 -5.75 51.35 14.21
C ARG A 65 -4.85 50.64 15.22
N ALA A 66 -3.74 50.07 14.79
CA ALA A 66 -2.51 50.70 14.28
C ALA A 66 -1.45 50.52 15.37
N ASP A 67 -0.47 49.66 15.11
CA ASP A 67 0.84 49.90 15.66
C ASP A 67 1.91 49.45 14.67
N GLU A 68 2.84 50.37 14.46
CA GLU A 68 3.95 50.31 13.54
C GLU A 68 4.96 49.27 14.01
N THR A 69 5.44 48.41 13.11
CA THR A 69 6.76 47.79 13.30
C THR A 69 7.42 47.55 11.95
N SER A 70 8.20 48.56 11.56
CA SER A 70 9.54 48.47 10.98
C SER A 70 9.89 47.22 10.16
N GLN A 71 9.89 47.39 8.84
CA GLN A 71 10.64 46.56 7.90
C GLN A 71 12.15 46.78 8.07
N PRO A 72 12.97 45.73 7.91
CA PRO A 72 14.26 45.88 7.28
C PRO A 72 14.26 45.31 5.85
N ASP A 73 14.63 46.21 4.94
CA ASP A 73 15.13 45.99 3.59
C ASP A 73 16.31 45.01 3.60
N MET A 74 16.20 43.93 2.83
CA MET A 74 17.30 43.00 2.54
C MET A 74 17.27 42.69 1.04
N SER A 75 17.68 43.70 0.30
CA SER A 75 18.21 43.60 -1.06
C SER A 75 19.50 42.76 -1.08
N HIS A 76 19.70 42.09 -2.22
CA HIS A 76 20.93 41.45 -2.70
C HIS A 76 21.21 40.00 -2.27
N TYR A 77 20.83 39.05 -3.14
CA TYR A 77 21.63 37.83 -3.35
C TYR A 77 22.03 37.73 -4.83
N PRO A 78 23.34 37.59 -5.13
CA PRO A 78 23.82 37.44 -6.49
C PRO A 78 23.56 36.04 -7.03
N THR A 79 23.03 35.99 -8.25
CA THR A 79 22.98 34.85 -9.15
C THR A 79 24.40 34.48 -9.58
N SER A 80 24.96 33.43 -8.99
CA SER A 80 26.16 32.76 -9.52
C SER A 80 25.73 31.59 -10.41
N ASP A 81 25.66 31.92 -11.69
CA ASP A 81 25.65 31.03 -12.84
C ASP A 81 26.98 30.25 -12.88
N SER A 82 26.92 28.91 -12.94
CA SER A 82 28.12 28.07 -13.15
C SER A 82 27.75 26.88 -14.02
N ARG A 83 27.57 27.23 -15.28
CA ARG A 83 27.76 26.43 -16.49
C ARG A 83 29.04 25.59 -16.40
N THR A 84 28.91 24.30 -16.11
CA THR A 84 29.97 23.32 -16.38
C THR A 84 29.54 22.46 -17.56
N GLN A 85 30.10 22.77 -18.72
CA GLN A 85 30.09 21.92 -19.91
C GLN A 85 31.04 20.74 -19.64
N SER A 86 30.58 19.50 -19.82
CA SER A 86 31.46 18.34 -19.97
C SER A 86 31.32 17.77 -21.39
N PRO A 87 32.43 17.62 -22.14
CA PRO A 87 32.41 17.08 -23.49
C PRO A 87 32.45 15.54 -23.50
N PHE A 88 31.78 14.99 -24.51
CA PHE A 88 31.98 13.70 -25.18
C PHE A 88 33.03 12.72 -24.62
N GLN A 89 32.64 11.46 -24.39
CA GLN A 89 33.41 10.31 -24.88
C GLN A 89 32.49 9.19 -25.39
N ASN A 90 32.56 9.02 -26.71
CA ASN A 90 32.16 7.87 -27.50
C ASN A 90 33.18 6.73 -27.23
N VAL A 91 32.72 5.54 -26.87
CA VAL A 91 33.49 4.28 -27.00
C VAL A 91 32.51 3.23 -27.52
N SER A 92 32.48 3.03 -28.83
CA SER A 92 33.25 2.01 -29.57
C SER A 92 32.74 0.60 -29.31
N ALA A 93 31.94 0.14 -30.28
CA ALA A 93 31.62 -1.25 -30.54
C ALA A 93 32.92 -2.07 -30.69
N SER A 94 32.93 -3.26 -30.11
CA SER A 94 33.91 -4.29 -30.42
C SER A 94 33.18 -5.59 -30.68
N SER A 95 33.01 -5.87 -31.97
CA SER A 95 32.70 -7.18 -32.51
C SER A 95 33.81 -8.17 -32.14
N SER A 96 33.45 -9.36 -31.70
CA SER A 96 34.35 -10.51 -31.71
C SER A 96 33.55 -11.75 -32.06
N THR A 97 33.59 -12.05 -33.35
CA THR A 97 33.40 -13.36 -33.96
C THR A 97 34.46 -14.34 -33.45
N VAL A 98 34.05 -15.45 -32.85
CA VAL A 98 34.81 -16.70 -32.88
C VAL A 98 33.85 -17.83 -33.24
N THR A 99 34.09 -18.36 -34.42
CA THR A 99 33.60 -19.62 -34.97
C THR A 99 34.27 -20.79 -34.24
N GLU A 100 33.50 -21.75 -33.72
CA GLU A 100 34.01 -23.12 -33.63
C GLU A 100 32.89 -24.14 -33.84
N THR A 101 33.20 -25.05 -34.75
CA THR A 101 32.37 -26.08 -35.37
C THR A 101 32.55 -27.40 -34.62
N THR A 102 31.46 -28.06 -34.20
CA THR A 102 31.47 -29.46 -33.75
C THR A 102 30.04 -30.07 -33.88
N PRO A 103 29.85 -31.41 -33.89
CA PRO A 103 29.16 -32.15 -34.95
C PRO A 103 27.70 -32.49 -34.60
N PRO A 104 26.93 -33.04 -35.55
CA PRO A 104 25.53 -33.37 -35.35
C PRO A 104 25.42 -34.69 -34.58
N GLN A 105 24.99 -34.61 -33.32
CA GLN A 105 24.44 -35.75 -32.60
C GLN A 105 23.03 -35.42 -32.15
N SER A 106 22.10 -36.18 -32.69
CA SER A 106 20.67 -36.18 -32.46
C SER A 106 20.34 -36.49 -31.00
N PRO A 107 19.77 -35.54 -30.23
CA PRO A 107 19.19 -35.84 -28.94
C PRO A 107 17.71 -36.20 -29.13
N VAL A 108 17.42 -37.45 -28.79
CA VAL A 108 16.10 -37.96 -28.44
C VAL A 108 15.33 -36.91 -27.63
N VAL A 109 14.21 -36.47 -28.20
CA VAL A 109 13.19 -35.60 -27.57
C VAL A 109 12.53 -36.35 -26.43
N SER A 110 13.20 -36.40 -25.28
CA SER A 110 12.54 -36.65 -24.01
C SER A 110 11.80 -35.38 -23.62
N SER A 111 10.50 -35.38 -23.90
CA SER A 111 9.49 -34.42 -23.44
C SER A 111 9.57 -34.29 -21.93
N SER A 112 10.53 -33.48 -21.48
CA SER A 112 10.65 -33.00 -20.12
C SER A 112 9.53 -31.99 -19.99
N SER A 113 8.41 -32.47 -19.45
CA SER A 113 7.43 -31.64 -18.77
C SER A 113 8.17 -30.93 -17.65
N SER A 114 8.92 -29.90 -18.02
CA SER A 114 9.66 -29.02 -17.14
C SER A 114 8.63 -28.29 -16.31
N ALA A 115 8.30 -28.97 -15.22
CA ALA A 115 7.85 -28.44 -13.96
C ALA A 115 8.15 -26.95 -13.91
N LEU A 116 7.08 -26.16 -13.94
CA LEU A 116 7.08 -24.82 -13.37
C LEU A 116 7.48 -25.00 -11.91
N GLN A 117 8.79 -25.06 -11.66
CA GLN A 117 9.35 -24.95 -10.33
C GLN A 117 9.11 -23.49 -9.96
N ASP A 118 7.93 -23.29 -9.40
CA ASP A 118 7.54 -22.09 -8.67
C ASP A 118 8.72 -21.79 -7.77
N SER A 119 9.51 -20.78 -8.15
CA SER A 119 10.71 -20.41 -7.44
C SER A 119 10.22 -19.79 -6.15
N GLU A 120 9.98 -20.64 -5.15
CA GLU A 120 9.41 -20.26 -3.88
C GLU A 120 10.37 -19.26 -3.26
N ILE A 121 9.99 -17.99 -3.37
CA ILE A 121 10.73 -16.90 -2.76
C ILE A 121 10.76 -17.19 -1.28
N ASP A 122 11.96 -17.30 -0.71
CA ASP A 122 12.12 -17.55 0.72
C ASP A 122 11.65 -16.33 1.52
N LEU A 123 10.37 -16.35 1.91
CA LEU A 123 9.77 -15.30 2.71
C LEU A 123 10.46 -15.17 4.07
N GLU A 124 11.03 -16.24 4.62
CA GLU A 124 11.69 -16.21 5.93
C GLU A 124 12.96 -15.36 5.87
N ALA A 125 13.75 -15.52 4.80
CA ALA A 125 14.91 -14.67 4.52
C ALA A 125 14.52 -13.19 4.31
N LEU A 126 13.36 -12.91 3.68
CA LEU A 126 12.87 -11.54 3.47
C LEU A 126 12.42 -10.87 4.76
N ILE A 127 11.84 -11.60 5.70
CA ILE A 127 11.35 -11.02 6.96
C ILE A 127 12.52 -10.59 7.84
N GLY A 128 13.60 -11.37 7.84
CA GLY A 128 14.75 -11.16 8.72
C GLY A 128 14.29 -10.98 10.17
N ASP A 129 14.84 -9.95 10.83
CA ASP A 129 14.58 -9.67 12.25
C ASP A 129 13.43 -8.66 12.47
N SER A 130 12.43 -8.64 11.58
CA SER A 130 11.33 -7.68 11.69
C SER A 130 10.52 -7.89 12.97
N LYS A 131 10.47 -6.87 13.83
CA LYS A 131 9.65 -6.86 15.05
C LYS A 131 8.18 -6.55 14.79
N LEU A 132 7.85 -5.95 13.64
CA LEU A 132 6.49 -5.49 13.32
C LEU A 132 5.59 -6.60 12.79
N VAL A 133 6.15 -7.59 12.09
CA VAL A 133 5.40 -8.64 11.40
C VAL A 133 5.98 -10.00 11.79
N LEU A 134 5.12 -10.98 12.08
CA LEU A 134 5.55 -12.34 12.41
C LEU A 134 5.08 -13.32 11.33
N MET A 135 5.77 -14.46 11.18
CA MET A 135 5.37 -15.53 10.26
C MET A 135 3.94 -16.04 10.48
N LYS A 136 3.45 -15.99 11.72
CA LYS A 136 2.06 -16.32 12.08
C LYS A 136 1.01 -15.39 11.46
N ASP A 137 1.42 -14.26 10.87
CA ASP A 137 0.54 -13.29 10.23
C ASP A 137 0.51 -13.43 8.70
N ARG A 138 1.34 -14.31 8.11
CA ARG A 138 1.49 -14.49 6.66
C ARG A 138 0.15 -14.68 5.96
N ASP A 139 -0.66 -15.62 6.44
CA ASP A 139 -1.93 -15.98 5.80
C ASP A 139 -3.06 -14.94 5.99
N LEU A 140 -2.80 -13.83 6.69
CA LEU A 140 -3.80 -12.81 6.97
C LEU A 140 -3.87 -11.72 5.90
N VAL A 141 -2.86 -11.60 5.04
CA VAL A 141 -2.73 -10.59 3.99
C VAL A 141 -2.01 -11.17 2.77
N PRO A 142 -2.08 -10.52 1.59
CA PRO A 142 -1.30 -10.96 0.44
C PRO A 142 0.21 -10.92 0.70
N ASP A 143 0.93 -11.91 0.20
CA ASP A 143 2.39 -12.06 0.32
C ASP A 143 3.19 -10.79 -0.02
N PRO A 144 2.92 -10.03 -1.11
CA PRO A 144 3.71 -8.82 -1.37
C PRO A 144 3.51 -7.75 -0.29
N LEU A 145 2.31 -7.64 0.29
CA LEU A 145 2.04 -6.71 1.39
C LEU A 145 2.72 -7.17 2.66
N PHE A 146 2.67 -8.47 2.95
CA PHE A 146 3.37 -9.07 4.08
C PHE A 146 4.87 -8.80 4.03
N ALA A 147 5.51 -9.12 2.90
CA ALA A 147 6.94 -8.90 2.67
C ALA A 147 7.31 -7.41 2.77
N ALA A 148 6.51 -6.51 2.19
CA ALA A 148 6.74 -5.08 2.29
C ALA A 148 6.59 -4.55 3.73
N MET A 149 5.59 -4.99 4.48
CA MET A 149 5.42 -4.61 5.89
C MET A 149 6.57 -5.10 6.76
N ALA A 150 7.20 -6.23 6.43
CA ALA A 150 8.40 -6.70 7.12
C ALA A 150 9.60 -5.75 6.95
N GLN A 151 9.66 -4.98 5.84
CA GLN A 151 10.70 -3.96 5.57
C GLN A 151 10.43 -2.61 6.25
N MET A 152 9.46 -2.54 7.16
CA MET A 152 9.16 -1.36 7.95
C MET A 152 9.69 -1.55 9.37
N LYS A 153 10.03 -0.45 10.06
CA LYS A 153 10.41 -0.41 11.47
C LYS A 153 9.66 0.68 12.22
N PRO A 154 9.47 0.57 13.54
CA PRO A 154 8.93 1.67 14.34
C PRO A 154 9.78 2.93 14.22
N CYS A 155 9.13 4.09 14.26
CA CYS A 155 9.78 5.40 14.31
C CYS A 155 8.90 6.41 15.05
N ARG A 156 9.48 7.57 15.37
CA ARG A 156 8.77 8.68 16.03
C ARG A 156 8.61 9.87 15.11
N LEU A 157 7.49 10.57 15.23
CA LEU A 157 7.21 11.80 14.49
C LEU A 157 8.23 12.87 14.88
N GLN A 158 9.03 13.32 13.91
CA GLN A 158 10.02 14.37 14.10
C GLN A 158 9.50 15.71 13.58
N HIS A 159 10.20 16.80 13.93
CA HIS A 159 9.82 18.14 13.48
C HIS A 159 9.80 18.26 11.96
N ALA A 160 10.74 17.60 11.27
CA ALA A 160 10.80 17.55 9.81
C ALA A 160 9.59 16.84 9.15
N ASP A 161 8.90 15.99 9.91
CA ASP A 161 7.74 15.22 9.41
C ASP A 161 6.41 15.96 9.59
N ARG A 162 6.40 17.13 10.26
CA ARG A 162 5.19 17.95 10.50
C ARG A 162 4.74 18.71 9.25
N VAL A 163 4.50 17.96 8.18
CA VAL A 163 3.99 18.45 6.91
C VAL A 163 2.60 17.89 6.63
N GLY A 164 1.78 18.63 5.88
CA GLY A 164 0.44 18.18 5.47
C GLY A 164 -0.46 17.80 6.65
N CYS A 165 -0.98 16.56 6.65
CA CYS A 165 -1.87 16.06 7.69
C CYS A 165 -1.20 15.81 9.05
N TYR A 166 0.14 15.82 9.13
CA TYR A 166 0.87 15.64 10.39
C TYR A 166 1.20 16.95 11.10
N LYS A 167 0.82 18.10 10.53
CA LYS A 167 1.17 19.43 11.07
C LYS A 167 0.76 19.61 12.53
N ASN A 168 -0.42 19.13 12.92
CA ASN A 168 -0.96 19.32 14.26
C ASN A 168 -0.71 18.15 15.22
N ARG A 169 0.03 17.13 14.78
CA ARG A 169 0.28 15.96 15.61
C ARG A 169 1.48 16.18 16.53
N GLU A 170 1.41 15.60 17.72
CA GLU A 170 2.44 15.72 18.75
C GLU A 170 3.76 15.10 18.30
N LEU A 171 4.86 15.79 18.61
CA LEU A 171 6.20 15.26 18.39
C LEU A 171 6.39 14.01 19.24
N GLY A 172 7.08 13.02 18.70
CA GLY A 172 7.26 11.74 19.38
C GLY A 172 6.16 10.72 19.07
N PHE A 173 5.06 11.11 18.40
CA PHE A 173 3.98 10.20 18.03
C PHE A 173 4.51 8.99 17.25
N VAL A 174 4.09 7.81 17.67
CA VAL A 174 4.59 6.54 17.14
C VAL A 174 4.06 6.30 15.74
N GLY A 175 4.95 5.90 14.84
CA GLY A 175 4.63 5.50 13.48
C GLY A 175 5.63 4.47 12.98
N MET A 176 5.64 4.24 11.67
CA MET A 176 6.58 3.32 11.05
C MET A 176 7.29 3.98 9.87
N CYS A 177 8.57 3.66 9.69
CA CYS A 177 9.35 4.08 8.55
C CYS A 177 9.99 2.90 7.84
N CYS A 178 10.36 3.07 6.58
CA CYS A 178 11.15 2.07 5.86
C CYS A 178 12.49 1.85 6.59
N MET A 179 12.85 0.59 6.85
CA MET A 179 14.08 0.27 7.58
C MET A 179 15.35 0.66 6.81
N HIS A 180 15.26 0.69 5.49
CA HIS A 180 16.38 0.94 4.57
C HIS A 180 16.72 2.42 4.43
N CYS A 181 15.73 3.28 4.16
CA CYS A 181 15.96 4.71 3.98
C CYS A 181 15.67 5.56 5.23
N GLY A 182 15.09 4.96 6.28
CA GLY A 182 14.59 5.69 7.46
C GLY A 182 13.53 6.75 7.12
N GLY A 183 12.93 6.67 5.93
CA GLY A 183 11.97 7.63 5.44
C GLY A 183 12.55 8.88 4.74
N GLN A 184 13.85 8.93 4.43
CA GLN A 184 14.47 10.09 3.77
C GLN A 184 14.53 9.91 2.23
N PRO A 185 14.23 10.95 1.43
CA PRO A 185 13.94 12.36 1.76
C PRO A 185 12.43 12.66 1.95
N GLY A 186 11.82 12.25 3.07
CA GLY A 186 10.40 12.50 3.39
C GLY A 186 9.41 11.48 2.82
N PHE A 187 9.88 10.45 2.12
CA PHE A 187 9.04 9.34 1.64
C PHE A 187 9.33 8.07 2.42
N GLY A 188 8.26 7.35 2.79
CA GLY A 188 8.37 6.08 3.51
C GLY A 188 8.24 6.21 5.03
N ARG A 189 7.70 7.33 5.54
CA ARG A 189 7.24 7.49 6.94
C ARG A 189 5.72 7.52 6.97
N TYR A 190 5.13 6.79 7.90
CA TYR A 190 3.69 6.67 8.06
C TYR A 190 3.35 6.77 9.53
N TYR A 191 2.48 7.73 9.85
CA TYR A 191 1.98 7.94 11.20
C TYR A 191 0.47 7.68 11.16
N PRO A 192 0.00 6.44 11.36
CA PRO A 192 -1.44 6.18 11.48
C PRO A 192 -1.95 6.59 12.87
N ASN A 193 -3.12 7.24 12.96
CA ASN A 193 -3.77 7.55 14.25
C ASN A 193 -4.65 6.42 14.79
N SER A 194 -4.94 5.41 13.99
CA SER A 194 -5.80 4.30 14.38
C SER A 194 -5.50 3.06 13.56
N VAL A 195 -5.97 1.90 14.04
CA VAL A 195 -5.98 0.64 13.26
C VAL A 195 -6.69 0.84 11.92
N ARG A 196 -7.74 1.66 11.90
CA ARG A 196 -8.52 1.94 10.68
C ARG A 196 -7.70 2.71 9.65
N SER A 197 -6.97 3.75 10.04
CA SER A 197 -6.10 4.51 9.12
C SER A 197 -4.88 3.71 8.67
N LEU A 198 -4.33 2.86 9.55
CA LEU A 198 -3.28 1.91 9.20
C LEU A 198 -3.75 0.88 8.14
N ALA A 199 -4.97 0.33 8.32
CA ALA A 199 -5.54 -0.70 7.45
C ALA A 199 -6.04 -0.17 6.09
N GLN A 200 -5.99 1.14 5.84
CA GLN A 200 -6.42 1.73 4.58
C GLN A 200 -5.63 1.16 3.39
N THR A 201 -6.33 0.83 2.31
CA THR A 201 -5.71 0.32 1.08
C THR A 201 -4.69 1.29 0.51
N THR A 202 -4.93 2.60 0.58
CA THR A 202 -3.99 3.65 0.17
C THR A 202 -2.67 3.58 0.92
N THR A 203 -2.71 3.38 2.24
CA THR A 203 -1.51 3.20 3.08
C THR A 203 -0.71 1.98 2.62
N SER A 204 -1.37 0.81 2.52
CA SER A 204 -0.73 -0.43 2.07
C SER A 204 -0.11 -0.31 0.68
N GLN A 205 -0.81 0.31 -0.27
CA GLN A 205 -0.33 0.52 -1.63
C GLN A 205 0.84 1.50 -1.69
N THR A 206 0.86 2.52 -0.82
CA THR A 206 1.97 3.48 -0.77
C THR A 206 3.23 2.83 -0.21
N ILE A 207 3.09 1.95 0.79
CA ILE A 207 4.21 1.17 1.34
C ILE A 207 4.80 0.24 0.28
N LEU A 208 3.95 -0.55 -0.40
CA LEU A 208 4.34 -1.41 -1.52
C LEU A 208 5.12 -0.65 -2.60
N LYS A 209 4.54 0.47 -3.08
CA LYS A 209 5.18 1.31 -4.10
C LYS A 209 6.48 1.92 -3.62
N HIS A 210 6.57 2.28 -2.34
CA HIS A 210 7.79 2.82 -1.78
C HIS A 210 8.90 1.77 -1.82
N ILE A 211 8.69 0.61 -1.21
CA ILE A 211 9.75 -0.40 -1.07
C ILE A 211 10.10 -1.00 -2.43
N GLY A 212 9.11 -1.47 -3.19
CA GLY A 212 9.36 -2.16 -4.45
C GLY A 212 9.89 -1.25 -5.58
N GLY A 213 9.54 0.05 -5.58
CA GLY A 213 9.80 0.91 -6.73
C GLY A 213 10.51 2.25 -6.48
N LYS A 214 10.45 2.80 -5.25
CA LYS A 214 10.97 4.16 -4.99
C LYS A 214 12.16 4.20 -4.02
N CYS A 215 12.29 3.22 -3.15
CA CYS A 215 13.32 3.20 -2.14
C CYS A 215 14.66 2.88 -2.80
N ARG A 216 15.54 3.88 -2.86
CA ARG A 216 16.89 3.74 -3.43
C ARG A 216 17.83 2.96 -2.52
N PHE A 217 17.51 2.89 -1.23
CA PHE A 217 18.30 2.22 -0.20
C PHE A 217 17.86 0.78 0.05
N ALA A 218 16.68 0.38 -0.44
CA ALA A 218 16.24 -1.01 -0.31
C ALA A 218 17.13 -1.92 -1.19
N PRO A 219 17.64 -3.03 -0.63
CA PRO A 219 18.43 -4.00 -1.37
C PRO A 219 17.67 -4.47 -2.64
N PRO A 220 18.37 -4.61 -3.78
CA PRO A 220 17.74 -4.98 -5.04
C PRO A 220 16.97 -6.31 -4.94
N GLU A 221 17.50 -7.29 -4.21
CA GLU A 221 16.89 -8.60 -4.00
C GLU A 221 15.51 -8.48 -3.36
N ILE A 222 15.37 -7.59 -2.38
CA ILE A 222 14.10 -7.34 -1.67
C ILE A 222 13.10 -6.64 -2.58
N ARG A 223 13.56 -5.68 -3.39
CA ARG A 223 12.68 -4.97 -4.34
C ARG A 223 12.15 -5.90 -5.41
N GLU A 224 13.04 -6.71 -6.00
CA GLU A 224 12.71 -7.69 -7.02
C GLU A 224 11.75 -8.75 -6.47
N ALA A 225 12.00 -9.27 -5.27
CA ALA A 225 11.09 -10.21 -4.61
C ALA A 225 9.69 -9.64 -4.41
N ILE A 226 9.57 -8.39 -3.94
CA ILE A 226 8.25 -7.75 -3.76
C ILE A 226 7.54 -7.54 -5.11
N LEU A 227 8.26 -7.10 -6.15
CA LEU A 227 7.69 -6.92 -7.48
C LEU A 227 7.25 -8.24 -8.10
N GLU A 228 8.03 -9.30 -7.89
CA GLU A 228 7.72 -10.65 -8.35
C GLU A 228 6.49 -11.21 -7.62
N LEU A 229 6.39 -11.05 -6.31
CA LEU A 229 5.20 -11.41 -5.53
C LEU A 229 3.95 -10.63 -6.01
N GLN A 230 4.10 -9.35 -6.41
CA GLN A 230 3.00 -8.58 -7.01
C GLN A 230 2.58 -9.15 -8.37
N ARG A 231 3.53 -9.56 -9.19
CA ARG A 231 3.27 -10.18 -10.49
C ARG A 231 2.54 -11.52 -10.31
N GLN A 232 3.00 -12.35 -9.38
CA GLN A 232 2.36 -13.63 -9.03
C GLN A 232 0.94 -13.41 -8.49
N GLN A 233 0.74 -12.40 -7.64
CA GLN A 233 -0.59 -12.06 -7.15
C GLN A 233 -1.53 -11.65 -8.31
N ALA A 234 -1.07 -10.84 -9.25
CA ALA A 234 -1.88 -10.44 -10.40
C ALA A 234 -2.28 -11.63 -11.29
N VAL A 235 -1.39 -12.61 -11.47
CA VAL A 235 -1.70 -13.86 -12.19
C VAL A 235 -2.72 -14.70 -11.40
N ARG A 236 -2.58 -14.76 -10.07
CA ARG A 236 -3.43 -15.56 -9.19
C ARG A 236 -4.84 -14.98 -8.99
N GLU A 237 -4.99 -13.66 -9.01
CA GLU A 237 -6.30 -12.99 -8.92
C GLU A 237 -7.22 -13.32 -10.11
N GLY A 238 -6.65 -13.76 -11.24
CA GLY A 238 -7.42 -14.29 -12.36
C GLY A 238 -8.01 -15.69 -12.12
N LEU A 239 -7.49 -16.44 -11.14
CA LEU A 239 -8.05 -17.72 -10.72
C LEU A 239 -8.96 -17.50 -9.50
N PRO A 240 -10.07 -18.26 -9.36
CA PRO A 240 -10.94 -18.23 -8.19
C PRO A 240 -10.29 -18.88 -6.95
N THR A 241 -9.00 -18.64 -6.73
CA THR A 241 -8.34 -19.01 -5.49
C THR A 241 -8.95 -18.17 -4.37
N GLY A 242 -9.49 -18.87 -3.37
CA GLY A 242 -10.46 -18.34 -2.41
C GLY A 242 -10.16 -16.92 -1.94
N ARG A 243 -11.15 -16.04 -2.13
CA ARG A 243 -11.17 -14.67 -1.59
C ARG A 243 -10.59 -14.70 -0.17
N PRO A 244 -9.62 -13.82 0.18
CA PRO A 244 -9.06 -13.76 1.52
C PRO A 244 -10.18 -13.78 2.55
N ARG A 245 -10.05 -14.63 3.58
CA ARG A 245 -11.09 -14.81 4.59
C ARG A 245 -11.54 -13.44 5.10
N TYR A 246 -12.84 -13.18 5.05
CA TYR A 246 -13.39 -11.90 5.51
C TYR A 246 -12.89 -11.59 6.93
N GLY A 247 -12.29 -10.41 7.12
CA GLY A 247 -11.74 -9.99 8.42
C GLY A 247 -10.27 -10.34 8.69
N SER A 248 -9.64 -11.24 7.91
CA SER A 248 -8.21 -11.59 8.07
C SER A 248 -7.28 -10.36 8.07
N ARG A 249 -7.48 -9.47 7.10
CA ARG A 249 -6.75 -8.20 7.00
C ARG A 249 -6.91 -7.31 8.23
N LYS A 250 -8.09 -7.27 8.86
CA LYS A 250 -8.31 -6.48 10.08
C LYS A 250 -7.45 -7.02 11.23
N ILE A 251 -7.40 -8.34 11.39
CA ILE A 251 -6.60 -9.01 12.43
C ILE A 251 -5.11 -8.72 12.20
N PHE A 252 -4.63 -8.79 10.96
CA PHE A 252 -3.25 -8.43 10.61
C PHE A 252 -2.88 -7.03 11.12
N PHE A 253 -3.63 -6.01 10.71
CA PHE A 253 -3.32 -4.63 11.08
C PHE A 253 -3.54 -4.34 12.56
N GLN A 254 -4.46 -5.04 13.21
CA GLN A 254 -4.62 -4.95 14.66
C GLN A 254 -3.37 -5.46 15.41
N ARG A 255 -2.80 -6.59 14.97
CA ARG A 255 -1.55 -7.13 15.55
C ARG A 255 -0.35 -6.23 15.29
N VAL A 256 -0.21 -5.72 14.07
CA VAL A 256 0.85 -4.74 13.73
C VAL A 256 0.70 -3.48 14.59
N TRP A 257 -0.53 -2.99 14.78
CA TRP A 257 -0.80 -1.82 15.61
C TRP A 257 -0.42 -2.03 17.08
N GLN A 258 -0.75 -3.20 17.66
CA GLN A 258 -0.36 -3.56 19.02
C GLN A 258 1.16 -3.56 19.16
N ARG A 259 1.88 -4.31 18.31
CA ARG A 259 3.35 -4.34 18.34
C ARG A 259 3.97 -2.98 18.15
N LEU A 260 3.36 -2.13 17.34
CA LEU A 260 3.87 -0.78 17.12
C LEU A 260 3.85 0.06 18.40
N HIS A 261 2.85 -0.11 19.27
CA HIS A 261 2.69 0.65 20.51
C HIS A 261 3.27 -0.06 21.74
N ASP A 262 3.36 -1.39 21.73
CA ASP A 262 3.93 -2.17 22.84
C ASP A 262 5.46 -2.00 22.93
N LEU A 263 6.13 -1.70 21.81
CA LEU A 263 7.58 -1.44 21.78
C LEU A 263 7.99 -0.15 22.50
N ASP A 264 7.05 0.76 22.78
CA ASP A 264 7.34 2.02 23.45
C ASP A 264 7.53 1.87 24.98
N VAL A 265 7.04 0.78 25.57
CA VAL A 265 7.08 0.58 27.03
C VAL A 265 8.46 0.15 27.51
N GLU A 266 9.19 -0.61 26.69
CA GLU A 266 10.44 -1.26 27.13
C GLU A 266 11.65 -0.30 27.13
N GLU A 267 11.77 0.62 26.16
CA GLU A 267 12.94 1.52 26.04
C GLU A 267 12.99 2.60 27.14
N GLY A 268 11.90 2.83 27.87
CA GLY A 268 11.82 3.86 28.93
C GLY A 268 12.23 3.40 30.33
N SER A 269 12.41 2.10 30.57
CA SER A 269 12.50 1.55 31.94
C SER A 269 13.92 1.23 32.42
N GLU A 270 14.93 1.18 31.54
CA GLU A 270 16.28 0.74 31.93
C GLU A 270 17.18 1.85 32.55
N ALA A 271 16.68 3.08 32.71
CA ALA A 271 17.46 4.19 33.28
C ALA A 271 17.15 4.52 34.76
N GLN A 272 16.29 3.77 35.45
CA GLN A 272 16.07 3.94 36.90
C GLN A 272 16.10 2.59 37.63
N GLY A 273 17.29 2.00 37.67
CA GLY A 273 17.65 1.18 38.83
C GLY A 273 17.65 2.06 40.08
N SER A 274 16.62 1.96 40.91
CA SER A 274 16.75 1.59 42.33
C SER A 274 15.41 1.70 43.08
N ILE A 275 15.12 0.62 43.80
CA ILE A 275 14.22 0.49 44.97
C ILE A 275 12.72 0.73 44.74
N SER A 276 11.95 -0.36 44.71
CA SER A 276 10.94 -0.65 45.76
C SER A 276 10.23 -1.98 45.49
N ALA A 277 10.54 -2.94 46.36
CA ALA A 277 9.72 -4.12 46.59
C ALA A 277 8.41 -3.73 47.30
N SER A 278 7.39 -4.60 47.16
CA SER A 278 6.03 -4.52 47.72
C SER A 278 5.11 -3.48 47.03
N SER A 279 3.83 -3.74 46.79
CA SER A 279 2.91 -4.51 47.61
C SER A 279 1.68 -4.93 46.80
N SER A 280 1.29 -6.18 46.99
CA SER A 280 0.05 -6.77 46.51
C SER A 280 -1.16 -6.05 47.12
N LYS A 281 -2.06 -5.49 46.30
CA LYS A 281 -3.46 -5.33 46.70
C LYS A 281 -4.38 -5.54 45.50
N ALA A 282 -5.10 -6.64 45.57
CA ALA A 282 -6.32 -6.89 44.83
C ALA A 282 -7.40 -5.91 45.28
N SER A 283 -8.10 -5.34 44.31
CA SER A 283 -9.51 -4.98 44.43
C SER A 283 -10.11 -5.01 43.03
N ASP A 284 -10.85 -6.08 42.79
CA ASP A 284 -12.12 -6.07 42.06
C ASP A 284 -12.86 -4.75 42.30
N GLU A 285 -13.40 -4.13 41.23
CA GLU A 285 -14.77 -3.60 41.12
C GLU A 285 -14.88 -2.83 39.78
N GLU A 286 -15.63 -3.44 38.86
CA GLU A 286 -16.72 -2.83 38.09
C GLU A 286 -16.62 -1.33 37.73
N MET A 287 -16.35 -1.03 36.45
CA MET A 287 -16.97 0.14 35.81
C MET A 287 -17.25 -0.16 34.34
N ALA A 288 -18.52 -0.45 34.08
CA ALA A 288 -19.11 -0.33 32.76
C ALA A 288 -19.21 1.15 32.36
N SER A 289 -19.32 1.36 31.05
CA SER A 289 -20.03 2.46 30.41
C SER A 289 -19.20 3.65 29.90
N LEU A 290 -19.46 3.91 28.62
CA LEU A 290 -19.38 5.17 27.89
C LEU A 290 -18.01 5.61 27.36
N HIS A 291 -18.03 5.88 26.04
CA HIS A 291 -17.30 6.89 25.25
C HIS A 291 -16.70 6.26 23.99
N SER A 292 -16.72 6.88 22.81
CA SER A 292 -17.57 7.90 22.19
C SER A 292 -17.28 7.71 20.70
N GLU A 293 -18.31 7.78 19.85
CA GLU A 293 -18.11 7.79 18.39
C GLU A 293 -17.62 9.18 17.98
N ASP A 294 -16.34 9.46 18.19
CA ASP A 294 -15.72 10.66 17.64
C ASP A 294 -15.32 10.40 16.19
N GLU A 295 -16.18 10.89 15.29
CA GLU A 295 -15.90 11.13 13.88
C GLU A 295 -14.65 12.02 13.72
N GLU A 296 -13.49 11.41 13.49
CA GLU A 296 -12.33 12.16 12.99
C GLU A 296 -12.30 12.10 11.46
N VAL A 297 -12.90 13.12 10.83
CA VAL A 297 -12.85 13.37 9.39
C VAL A 297 -11.46 13.88 9.01
N CYS A 298 -10.53 12.97 8.76
CA CYS A 298 -9.35 13.25 7.91
C CYS A 298 -9.66 12.84 6.46
N ALA A 299 -10.72 13.40 5.88
CA ALA A 299 -10.96 13.32 4.45
C ALA A 299 -9.97 14.26 3.74
N ALA A 300 -8.91 13.69 3.18
CA ALA A 300 -7.98 14.37 2.30
C ALA A 300 -8.66 14.76 0.97
N ASN A 301 -9.42 15.86 0.97
CA ASN A 301 -9.82 16.55 -0.26
C ASN A 301 -8.74 17.55 -0.67
N GLY A 302 -7.64 17.02 -1.22
CA GLY A 302 -6.64 17.80 -1.93
C GLY A 302 -7.08 18.14 -3.36
N LYS A 303 -8.18 18.88 -3.53
CA LYS A 303 -8.54 19.45 -4.84
C LYS A 303 -7.74 20.74 -5.04
N ARG A 304 -6.47 20.59 -5.43
CA ARG A 304 -5.66 21.73 -5.89
C ARG A 304 -6.24 22.21 -7.22
N LYS A 305 -7.06 23.25 -7.15
CA LYS A 305 -7.46 24.07 -8.30
C LYS A 305 -6.28 24.99 -8.59
N SER A 306 -5.42 24.59 -9.52
CA SER A 306 -4.44 25.49 -10.11
C SER A 306 -5.15 26.30 -11.19
N ASP A 307 -5.65 27.47 -10.81
CA ASP A 307 -5.97 28.54 -11.75
C ASP A 307 -4.63 29.11 -12.24
N ALA A 308 -4.10 28.51 -13.30
CA ALA A 308 -3.07 29.10 -14.13
C ALA A 308 -3.68 29.36 -15.51
N SER A 309 -4.04 30.61 -15.73
CA SER A 309 -4.29 31.21 -17.03
C SER A 309 -3.10 30.94 -17.94
N PHE A 310 -3.22 29.94 -18.81
CA PHE A 310 -2.35 29.76 -19.97
C PHE A 310 -3.20 29.98 -21.21
N GLU A 311 -3.25 31.24 -21.66
CA GLU A 311 -3.66 31.56 -23.02
C GLU A 311 -2.61 31.01 -23.98
N GLY A 312 -2.95 29.91 -24.64
CA GLY A 312 -2.09 29.23 -25.60
C GLY A 312 -2.94 28.45 -26.58
N SER A 313 -3.50 29.18 -27.54
CA SER A 313 -4.21 28.64 -28.70
C SER A 313 -3.29 27.67 -29.46
N MET A 314 -3.65 26.38 -29.50
CA MET A 314 -3.09 25.43 -30.47
C MET A 314 -4.20 24.63 -31.17
N PRO A 315 -4.17 24.54 -32.52
CA PRO A 315 -5.24 23.94 -33.30
C PRO A 315 -5.20 22.40 -33.29
N TYR A 316 -6.38 21.81 -33.11
CA TYR A 316 -6.65 20.39 -33.30
C TYR A 316 -6.32 19.95 -34.74
N ARG A 317 -5.28 19.11 -34.92
CA ARG A 317 -5.17 18.26 -36.10
C ARG A 317 -5.99 16.99 -35.87
N LYS A 318 -7.15 16.91 -36.53
CA LYS A 318 -7.94 15.69 -36.71
C LYS A 318 -7.07 14.64 -37.41
N ARG A 319 -6.72 13.56 -36.71
CA ARG A 319 -6.12 12.37 -37.32
C ARG A 319 -7.26 11.51 -37.87
N ALA A 320 -7.44 11.53 -39.19
CA ALA A 320 -8.37 10.66 -39.90
C ALA A 320 -7.95 9.19 -39.73
N LYS A 321 -8.92 8.33 -39.39
CA LYS A 321 -8.81 6.88 -39.51
C LYS A 321 -9.02 6.54 -40.99
N SER A 322 -7.97 6.14 -41.70
CA SER A 322 -8.10 5.43 -42.97
C SER A 322 -8.34 3.95 -42.67
N HIS A 323 -9.53 3.49 -43.07
CA HIS A 323 -9.76 2.09 -43.43
C HIS A 323 -8.89 1.80 -44.65
N ASP A 324 -8.00 0.83 -44.57
CA ASP A 324 -7.35 0.25 -45.75
C ASP A 324 -7.70 -1.24 -45.79
N SER A 325 -8.29 -1.61 -46.91
CA SER A 325 -8.81 -2.90 -47.27
C SER A 325 -7.76 -3.64 -48.10
N GLN A 326 -7.77 -4.97 -47.98
CA GLN A 326 -7.21 -5.95 -48.94
C GLN A 326 -5.68 -6.06 -49.00
N ASP A 327 -5.18 -7.23 -48.58
CA ASP A 327 -4.39 -8.01 -49.53
C ASP A 327 -4.45 -9.51 -49.23
N SER A 328 -4.83 -10.25 -50.27
CA SER A 328 -4.92 -11.69 -50.35
C SER A 328 -3.54 -12.25 -50.71
N PHE A 329 -3.01 -13.20 -49.93
CA PHE A 329 -1.85 -13.98 -50.35
C PHE A 329 -2.29 -15.33 -50.96
N PRO A 330 -1.80 -15.69 -52.16
CA PRO A 330 -2.08 -17.00 -52.74
C PRO A 330 -1.14 -18.07 -52.18
N THR A 331 -1.72 -19.17 -51.70
CA THR A 331 -1.04 -20.42 -51.40
C THR A 331 -0.58 -21.07 -52.71
N GLN A 332 0.74 -21.12 -52.97
CA GLN A 332 1.28 -21.99 -54.02
C GLN A 332 1.45 -23.40 -53.48
N VAL A 333 0.77 -24.34 -54.13
CA VAL A 333 0.93 -25.78 -54.00
C VAL A 333 2.05 -26.17 -54.97
N SER A 334 3.19 -26.61 -54.46
CA SER A 334 4.23 -27.26 -55.26
C SER A 334 4.13 -28.77 -55.08
N ASN A 335 3.68 -29.44 -56.15
CA ASN A 335 3.92 -30.86 -56.40
C ASN A 335 5.39 -31.06 -56.77
N VAL A 336 6.10 -31.95 -56.06
CA VAL A 336 7.01 -32.97 -56.61
C VAL A 336 6.97 -34.18 -55.70
#